data_AF-A0A8H3GHS4-F1
#
_entry.id   AF-A0A8H3GHS4-F1
#
_cell.length_a   1.000
_cell.length_b   1.000
_cell.length_c   1.000
_cell.angle_alpha   90.00
_cell.angle_beta   90.00
_cell.angle_gamma   90.00
#
_symmetry.space_group_name_H-M   'P 1'
#
loop_
_entity.id
_entity.type
_entity.pdbx_description
1 polymer ?
#
loop_
_entity_poly.entity_id
_entity_poly.type
_entity_poly.pdbx_seq_one_letter_code
_entity_poly.pdbx_strand_id
1 'polypeptide(L)'
;MIDNQTSLYVVLVASGLVLARHYWNGGFGQKLLHPPSIKSLPFLGNVFSIPSGLDHINFMDIGRQLDSDIVYLNIMGQPLVVLNSAQAATDLLDKRSNIYSDRINAPMVTDPTLLDWSDFAGMLPYGDLWRRQIRRLKAWLNPRTVRQFEGLQQDEARQLLGRLLDLSAGPGLFQKLKHQFFFMMGSAAFKLSYGYCFKDDQDPFYVNAVQTTHHLFNATMISNFLVNAFPVLSYVPGWFPGTGWKRTARKWRDQKNLAIDAPYEWTKQQVATGNFEPSVLSALLQGDEDTPGLSSADREKELKELAYTLFV
;
A
#
# COMPACT_ATOMS: atom_id res chain seq x y z
N MET A 1 -7.17 -37.93 31.63
CA MET A 1 -7.59 -37.14 30.45
C MET A 1 -8.09 -35.81 30.97
N ILE A 2 -7.29 -34.74 30.88
CA ILE A 2 -7.75 -33.40 31.23
C ILE A 2 -8.61 -32.94 30.06
N ASP A 3 -9.85 -32.54 30.36
CA ASP A 3 -10.84 -32.15 29.38
C ASP A 3 -10.36 -30.93 28.58
N ASN A 4 -10.47 -30.96 27.24
CA ASN A 4 -9.94 -29.88 26.39
C ASN A 4 -10.54 -28.51 26.74
N GLN A 5 -11.75 -28.49 27.31
CA GLN A 5 -12.36 -27.27 27.81
C GLN A 5 -11.67 -26.70 29.04
N THR A 6 -11.25 -27.53 30.00
CA THR A 6 -10.57 -27.05 31.21
C THR A 6 -9.19 -26.48 30.89
N SER A 7 -8.47 -27.09 29.95
CA SER A 7 -7.21 -26.53 29.42
C SER A 7 -7.40 -25.16 28.77
N LEU A 8 -8.50 -24.96 28.02
CA LEU A 8 -8.81 -23.68 27.39
C LEU A 8 -9.08 -22.57 28.43
N TYR A 9 -9.87 -22.86 29.47
CA TYR A 9 -10.17 -21.90 30.53
C TYR A 9 -8.91 -21.52 31.33
N VAL A 10 -8.04 -22.49 31.62
CA VAL A 10 -6.78 -22.22 32.33
C VAL A 10 -5.86 -21.32 31.50
N VAL A 11 -5.76 -21.54 30.17
CA VAL A 11 -4.99 -20.68 29.28
C VAL A 11 -5.59 -19.27 29.23
N LEU A 12 -6.91 -19.12 29.13
CA LEU A 12 -7.57 -17.81 29.10
C LEU A 12 -7.36 -17.04 30.41
N VAL A 13 -7.49 -17.69 31.57
CA VAL A 13 -7.27 -17.08 32.88
C VAL A 13 -5.81 -16.71 33.08
N ALA A 14 -4.88 -17.60 32.73
CA ALA A 14 -3.44 -17.31 32.80
C ALA A 14 -3.04 -16.15 31.87
N SER A 15 -3.59 -16.10 30.66
CA SER A 15 -3.38 -14.99 29.71
C SER A 15 -3.94 -13.68 30.27
N GLY A 16 -5.14 -13.70 30.85
CA GLY A 16 -5.75 -12.55 31.51
C GLY A 16 -4.92 -12.02 32.68
N LEU A 17 -4.36 -12.92 33.51
CA LEU A 17 -3.50 -12.56 34.64
C LEU A 17 -2.14 -12.02 34.20
N VAL A 18 -1.55 -12.55 33.11
CA VAL A 18 -0.30 -12.03 32.54
C VAL A 18 -0.51 -10.64 31.95
N LEU A 19 -1.62 -10.41 31.24
CA LEU A 19 -1.99 -9.10 30.71
C LEU A 19 -2.26 -8.08 31.83
N ALA A 20 -2.96 -8.50 32.89
CA ALA A 20 -3.20 -7.66 34.07
C ALA A 20 -1.91 -7.31 34.81
N ARG A 21 -0.98 -8.27 34.95
CA ARG A 21 0.33 -8.05 35.57
C ARG A 21 1.24 -7.16 34.72
N HIS A 22 1.23 -7.33 33.40
CA HIS A 22 1.98 -6.47 32.49
C HIS A 22 1.44 -5.03 32.52
N TYR A 23 0.13 -4.85 32.70
CA TYR A 23 -0.50 -3.55 32.91
C TYR A 23 -0.15 -2.92 34.26
N TRP A 24 -0.21 -3.69 35.34
CA TRP A 24 0.15 -3.20 36.68
C TRP A 24 1.62 -2.78 36.77
N ASN A 25 2.49 -3.50 36.06
CA ASN A 25 3.93 -3.20 36.02
C ASN A 25 4.33 -2.20 34.91
N GLY A 26 3.47 -1.96 33.92
CA GLY A 26 3.69 -1.00 32.83
C GLY A 26 3.39 0.46 33.19
N GLY A 27 2.89 0.72 34.40
CA GLY A 27 2.52 2.05 34.89
C GLY A 27 3.68 2.98 35.33
N PHE A 28 4.94 2.57 35.17
CA PHE A 28 6.12 3.35 35.61
C PHE A 28 7.14 3.62 34.49
N GLY A 29 6.69 3.75 33.24
CA GLY A 29 7.47 4.39 32.17
C GLY A 29 7.23 5.91 32.18
N GLN A 30 8.24 6.71 31.82
CA GLN A 30 8.10 8.17 31.64
C GLN A 30 6.82 8.48 30.84
N LYS A 31 5.94 9.33 31.38
CA LYS A 31 4.80 9.89 30.64
C LYS A 31 5.36 10.68 29.45
N LEU A 32 5.47 10.04 28.30
CA LEU A 32 5.74 10.73 27.05
C LEU A 32 4.61 11.75 26.87
N LEU A 33 4.98 13.02 26.80
CA LEU A 33 4.06 14.11 26.50
C LEU A 33 3.63 13.95 25.04
N HIS A 34 2.48 13.34 24.83
CA HIS A 34 1.84 13.30 23.52
C HIS A 34 0.97 14.54 23.32
N PRO A 35 0.66 14.91 22.07
CA PRO A 35 -0.34 15.93 21.76
C PRO A 35 -1.70 15.66 22.44
N PRO A 36 -2.59 16.67 22.51
CA PRO A 36 -3.94 16.48 23.04
C PRO A 36 -4.66 15.28 22.43
N SER A 37 -5.42 14.56 23.25
CA SER A 37 -6.16 13.36 22.85
C SER A 37 -7.55 13.35 23.47
N ILE A 38 -8.52 12.80 22.73
CA ILE A 38 -9.84 12.51 23.30
C ILE A 38 -9.74 11.31 24.24
N LYS A 39 -10.73 11.18 25.14
CA LYS A 39 -10.78 10.07 26.10
C LYS A 39 -10.72 8.73 25.37
N SER A 40 -9.75 7.91 25.76
CA SER A 40 -9.52 6.57 25.22
C SER A 40 -9.99 5.49 26.19
N LEU A 41 -10.44 4.35 25.68
CA LEU A 41 -10.70 3.16 26.48
C LEU A 41 -9.40 2.41 26.81
N PRO A 42 -9.31 1.73 27.96
CA PRO A 42 -8.18 0.84 28.26
C PRO A 42 -8.00 -0.22 27.17
N PHE A 43 -6.74 -0.50 26.78
CA PHE A 43 -6.30 -1.47 25.76
C PHE A 43 -6.74 -1.17 24.31
N LEU A 44 -8.00 -0.80 24.10
CA LEU A 44 -8.57 -0.53 22.78
C LEU A 44 -8.24 0.88 22.28
N GLY A 45 -7.93 1.80 23.19
CA GLY A 45 -7.62 3.18 22.84
C GLY A 45 -8.86 3.92 22.32
N ASN A 46 -8.71 4.63 21.21
CA ASN A 46 -9.72 5.48 20.59
C ASN A 46 -10.51 4.79 19.47
N VAL A 47 -10.39 3.46 19.30
CA VAL A 47 -11.09 2.69 18.25
C VAL A 47 -12.60 2.98 18.22
N PHE A 48 -13.24 3.05 19.39
CA PHE A 48 -14.67 3.33 19.50
C PHE A 48 -14.99 4.82 19.66
N SER A 49 -13.97 5.66 19.77
CA SER A 49 -14.09 7.11 19.93
C SER A 49 -14.11 7.83 18.58
N ILE A 50 -13.67 7.17 17.51
CA ILE A 50 -13.73 7.69 16.15
C ILE A 50 -15.08 7.27 15.54
N PRO A 51 -15.95 8.22 15.18
CA PRO A 51 -17.21 7.90 14.51
C PRO A 51 -17.00 7.14 13.20
N SER A 52 -17.99 6.36 12.77
CA SER A 52 -17.99 5.82 11.41
C SER A 52 -18.23 6.96 10.40
N GLY A 53 -17.62 6.86 9.22
CA GLY A 53 -17.76 7.87 8.17
C GLY A 53 -16.44 8.15 7.47
N LEU A 54 -16.21 9.41 7.12
CA LEU A 54 -14.99 9.85 6.47
C LEU A 54 -13.93 10.20 7.53
N ASP A 55 -12.92 9.36 7.66
CA ASP A 55 -11.87 9.49 8.70
C ASP A 55 -11.26 10.90 8.76
N HIS A 56 -10.99 11.52 7.61
CA HIS A 56 -10.40 12.87 7.57
C HIS A 56 -11.33 13.94 8.16
N ILE A 57 -12.66 13.82 8.01
CA ILE A 57 -13.62 14.74 8.62
C ILE A 57 -13.65 14.51 10.13
N ASN A 58 -13.71 13.25 10.55
CA ASN A 58 -13.71 12.89 11.97
C ASN A 58 -12.44 13.39 12.69
N PHE A 59 -11.26 13.25 12.08
CA PHE A 59 -10.01 13.74 12.66
C PHE A 59 -9.95 15.28 12.73
N MET A 60 -10.50 15.97 11.72
CA MET A 60 -10.62 17.42 11.73
C MET A 60 -11.56 17.90 12.85
N ASP A 61 -12.69 17.23 13.05
CA ASP A 61 -13.64 17.56 14.11
C ASP A 61 -13.07 17.30 15.50
N ILE A 62 -12.29 16.22 15.66
CA ILE A 62 -11.51 15.97 16.89
C ILE A 62 -10.52 17.11 17.16
N GLY A 63 -9.81 17.59 16.13
CA GLY A 63 -8.92 18.75 16.24
C GLY A 63 -9.63 20.00 16.74
N ARG A 64 -10.81 20.30 16.17
CA ARG A 64 -11.66 21.42 16.59
C ARG A 64 -12.16 21.27 18.02
N GLN A 65 -12.58 20.06 18.41
CA GLN A 65 -13.06 19.78 19.77
C GLN A 65 -11.97 20.01 20.82
N LEU A 66 -10.72 19.67 20.48
CA LEU A 66 -9.57 19.78 21.37
C LEU A 66 -8.84 21.13 21.26
N ASP A 67 -9.30 22.03 20.39
CA ASP A 67 -8.64 23.28 20.05
C ASP A 67 -7.14 23.08 19.73
N SER A 68 -6.84 22.09 18.88
CA SER A 68 -5.46 21.69 18.57
C SER A 68 -5.28 21.27 17.10
N ASP A 69 -4.23 21.81 16.50
CA ASP A 69 -3.77 21.46 15.15
C ASP A 69 -3.09 20.09 15.08
N ILE A 70 -2.61 19.57 16.21
CA ILE A 70 -1.97 18.26 16.30
C ILE A 70 -2.66 17.47 17.39
N VAL A 71 -3.18 16.30 17.04
CA VAL A 71 -3.88 15.43 17.99
C VAL A 71 -3.27 14.04 18.02
N TYR A 72 -3.36 13.41 19.17
CA TYR A 72 -2.91 12.04 19.40
C TYR A 72 -4.11 11.12 19.57
N LEU A 73 -4.04 9.95 18.95
CA LEU A 73 -4.98 8.85 19.10
C LEU A 73 -4.18 7.56 19.30
N ASN A 74 -4.75 6.62 20.04
CA ASN A 74 -4.21 5.27 20.18
C ASN A 74 -5.19 4.28 19.57
N ILE A 75 -4.79 3.50 18.57
CA ILE A 75 -5.66 2.51 17.92
C ILE A 75 -5.13 1.12 18.27
N MET A 76 -5.75 0.45 19.24
CA MET A 76 -5.32 -0.88 19.69
C MET A 76 -3.83 -0.98 20.06
N GLY A 77 -3.29 0.06 20.71
CA GLY A 77 -1.87 0.13 21.09
C GLY A 77 -0.96 0.77 20.04
N GLN A 78 -1.49 1.11 18.86
CA GLN A 78 -0.76 1.82 17.82
C GLN A 78 -0.92 3.34 17.97
N PRO A 79 0.15 4.11 18.20
CA PRO A 79 0.08 5.56 18.27
C PRO A 79 -0.19 6.17 16.89
N LEU A 80 -1.19 7.04 16.80
CA LEU A 80 -1.56 7.80 15.61
C LEU A 80 -1.51 9.29 15.95
N VAL A 81 -0.65 10.03 15.24
CA VAL A 81 -0.59 11.49 15.32
C VAL A 81 -1.24 12.07 14.07
N VAL A 82 -2.27 12.89 14.26
CA VAL A 82 -2.99 13.53 13.16
C VAL A 82 -2.62 15.01 13.10
N LEU A 83 -2.31 15.49 11.89
CA LEU A 83 -1.95 16.87 11.59
C LEU A 83 -3.12 17.55 10.89
N ASN A 84 -3.80 18.45 11.60
CA ASN A 84 -5.01 19.14 11.15
C ASN A 84 -4.72 20.55 10.57
N SER A 85 -3.46 20.97 10.50
CA SER A 85 -3.08 22.22 9.83
C SER A 85 -1.96 22.04 8.81
N ALA A 86 -2.02 22.87 7.75
CA ALA A 86 -1.01 22.88 6.70
C ALA A 86 0.38 23.19 7.25
N GLN A 87 0.46 24.09 8.24
CA GLN A 87 1.72 24.44 8.89
C GLN A 87 2.35 23.23 9.60
N ALA A 88 1.57 22.49 10.39
CA ALA A 88 2.06 21.28 11.06
C ALA A 88 2.50 20.21 10.06
N ALA A 89 1.74 20.02 8.98
CA ALA A 89 2.09 19.09 7.90
C ALA A 89 3.41 19.49 7.21
N THR A 90 3.60 20.76 6.83
CA THR A 90 4.84 21.26 6.23
C THR A 90 6.02 21.14 7.18
N ASP A 91 5.86 21.51 8.46
CA ASP A 91 6.97 21.50 9.41
C ASP A 91 7.45 20.09 9.76
N LEU A 92 6.57 19.09 9.73
CA LEU A 92 6.92 17.70 10.03
C LEU A 92 7.24 16.90 8.77
N LEU A 93 6.36 16.90 7.77
CA LEU A 93 6.48 15.99 6.62
C LEU A 93 7.38 16.52 5.51
N ASP A 94 7.61 17.83 5.42
CA ASP A 94 8.47 18.44 4.39
C ASP A 94 9.83 18.84 4.98
N LYS A 95 9.85 19.82 5.89
CA LYS A 95 11.09 20.34 6.49
C LYS A 95 11.86 19.30 7.30
N ARG A 96 11.15 18.33 7.89
CA ARG A 96 11.71 17.22 8.68
C ARG A 96 11.44 15.86 8.04
N SER A 97 11.27 15.84 6.72
CA SER A 97 10.99 14.64 5.93
C SER A 97 11.95 13.48 6.24
N ASN A 98 13.25 13.73 6.46
CA ASN A 98 14.22 12.68 6.80
C ASN A 98 13.93 11.92 8.12
N ILE A 99 13.11 12.48 9.02
CA ILE A 99 12.70 11.85 10.29
C ILE A 99 11.35 11.13 10.14
N TYR A 100 10.43 11.70 9.34
CA TYR A 100 9.04 11.24 9.25
C TYR A 100 8.67 10.56 7.91
N SER A 101 9.66 10.25 7.06
CA SER A 101 9.44 9.59 5.76
C SER A 101 9.36 8.08 5.82
N ASP A 102 9.40 7.45 7.01
CA ASP A 102 9.26 6.01 7.11
C ASP A 102 7.84 5.53 6.78
N ARG A 103 7.65 4.22 6.65
CA ARG A 103 6.34 3.62 6.32
C ARG A 103 5.78 2.87 7.52
N ILE A 104 4.46 3.00 7.72
CA ILE A 104 3.75 2.14 8.65
C ILE A 104 3.79 0.73 8.06
N ASN A 105 4.55 -0.15 8.70
CA ASN A 105 4.62 -1.55 8.31
C ASN A 105 3.34 -2.23 8.79
N ALA A 106 2.44 -2.54 7.87
CA ALA A 106 1.29 -3.40 8.12
C ALA A 106 1.73 -4.87 7.93
N PRO A 107 1.84 -5.69 9.01
CA PRO A 107 2.28 -7.09 8.93
C PRO A 107 1.62 -7.91 7.83
N MET A 108 0.31 -7.74 7.59
CA MET A 108 -0.38 -8.46 6.51
C MET A 108 0.31 -8.22 5.16
N VAL A 109 0.76 -7.00 4.91
CA VAL A 109 1.35 -6.54 3.65
C VAL A 109 2.85 -6.83 3.59
N THR A 110 3.60 -6.54 4.65
CA THR A 110 5.07 -6.55 4.61
C THR A 110 5.71 -7.85 5.07
N ASP A 111 4.99 -8.76 5.72
CA ASP A 111 5.56 -10.02 6.23
C ASP A 111 5.92 -10.99 5.06
N PRO A 112 7.18 -11.47 4.99
CA PRO A 112 7.65 -12.44 3.99
C PRO A 112 6.92 -13.78 3.99
N THR A 113 6.11 -14.08 5.01
CA THR A 113 5.27 -15.28 5.09
C THR A 113 3.80 -15.05 4.69
N LEU A 114 3.38 -13.79 4.47
CA LEU A 114 2.02 -13.37 4.14
C LEU A 114 1.86 -12.85 2.70
N LEU A 115 1.68 -11.54 2.48
CA LEU A 115 1.54 -10.93 1.15
C LEU A 115 2.90 -10.58 0.52
N ASP A 116 3.81 -10.09 1.36
CA ASP A 116 5.17 -9.65 1.04
C ASP A 116 5.26 -8.61 -0.07
N TRP A 117 4.88 -7.38 0.26
CA TRP A 117 5.17 -6.19 -0.54
C TRP A 117 6.38 -5.43 0.01
N SER A 118 7.31 -6.12 0.70
CA SER A 118 8.39 -5.46 1.44
C SER A 118 9.36 -4.67 0.53
N ASP A 119 9.41 -5.00 -0.77
CA ASP A 119 10.27 -4.35 -1.76
C ASP A 119 9.57 -3.28 -2.62
N PHE A 120 8.26 -3.15 -2.50
CA PHE A 120 7.48 -2.18 -3.26
C PHE A 120 7.71 -0.79 -2.73
N ALA A 121 7.97 0.18 -3.62
CA ALA A 121 8.41 1.53 -3.25
C ALA A 121 7.45 2.25 -2.28
N GLY A 122 6.16 1.93 -2.32
CA GLY A 122 5.15 2.46 -1.39
C GLY A 122 5.26 1.93 0.04
N MET A 123 5.77 0.70 0.22
CA MET A 123 5.89 0.01 1.51
C MET A 123 7.33 -0.06 2.02
N LEU A 124 8.29 0.20 1.14
CA LEU A 124 9.70 0.12 1.45
C LEU A 124 10.11 1.16 2.52
N PRO A 125 10.78 0.74 3.62
CA PRO A 125 11.23 1.65 4.66
C PRO A 125 12.16 2.74 4.12
N TYR A 126 12.16 3.90 4.79
CA TYR A 126 13.02 5.00 4.38
C TYR A 126 14.51 4.61 4.52
N GLY A 127 15.22 4.58 3.40
CA GLY A 127 16.62 4.15 3.35
C GLY A 127 17.21 4.30 1.95
N ASP A 128 18.42 3.74 1.75
CA ASP A 128 19.14 3.92 0.48
C ASP A 128 18.49 3.20 -0.69
N LEU A 129 17.88 2.02 -0.47
CA LEU A 129 17.10 1.32 -1.48
C LEU A 129 15.90 2.17 -1.94
N TRP A 130 15.13 2.74 -1.00
CA TRP A 130 14.00 3.61 -1.32
C TRP A 130 14.44 4.87 -2.07
N ARG A 131 15.48 5.56 -1.57
CA ARG A 131 16.02 6.75 -2.24
C ARG A 131 16.50 6.44 -3.67
N ARG A 132 17.11 5.27 -3.88
CA ARG A 132 17.55 4.80 -5.20
C ARG A 132 16.36 4.57 -6.13
N GLN A 133 15.34 3.82 -5.71
CA GLN A 133 14.14 3.56 -6.52
C GLN A 133 13.42 4.87 -6.88
N ILE A 134 13.19 5.75 -5.90
CA ILE A 134 12.54 7.05 -6.14
C ILE A 134 13.37 7.94 -7.06
N ARG A 135 14.71 7.92 -6.96
CA ARG A 135 15.58 8.68 -7.88
C ARG A 135 15.41 8.20 -9.32
N ARG A 136 15.37 6.89 -9.56
CA ARG A 136 15.11 6.32 -10.88
C ARG A 136 13.74 6.72 -11.41
N LEU A 137 12.68 6.60 -10.61
CA LEU A 137 11.33 7.04 -11.00
C LEU A 137 11.30 8.53 -11.38
N LYS A 138 11.90 9.39 -10.56
CA LYS A 138 11.96 10.84 -10.81
C LYS A 138 12.74 11.21 -12.08
N ALA A 139 13.70 10.40 -12.51
CA ALA A 139 14.42 10.64 -13.76
C ALA A 139 13.48 10.60 -14.97
N TRP A 140 12.40 9.81 -14.91
CA TRP A 140 11.39 9.68 -15.97
C TRP A 140 10.24 10.68 -15.84
N LEU A 141 9.90 11.07 -14.60
CA LEU A 141 8.73 11.89 -14.29
C LEU A 141 9.02 13.38 -14.06
N ASN A 142 10.25 13.83 -14.28
CA ASN A 142 10.57 15.25 -14.13
C ASN A 142 9.95 16.10 -15.26
N PRO A 143 9.75 17.42 -15.06
CA PRO A 143 9.07 18.29 -16.04
C PRO A 143 9.69 18.36 -17.45
N ARG A 144 10.97 17.97 -17.62
CA ARG A 144 11.63 17.92 -18.93
C ARG A 144 11.39 16.57 -19.60
N THR A 145 11.70 15.48 -18.90
CA THR A 145 11.60 14.11 -19.45
C THR A 145 10.15 13.71 -19.68
N VAL A 146 9.22 14.12 -18.83
CA VAL A 146 7.80 13.74 -18.94
C VAL A 146 7.16 14.19 -20.26
N ARG A 147 7.70 15.24 -20.91
CA ARG A 147 7.17 15.75 -22.19
C ARG A 147 7.23 14.74 -23.32
N GLN A 148 8.14 13.76 -23.26
CA GLN A 148 8.19 12.69 -24.25
C GLN A 148 6.91 11.83 -24.26
N PHE A 149 6.12 11.87 -23.17
CA PHE A 149 4.85 11.16 -23.04
C PHE A 149 3.62 12.02 -23.41
N GLU A 150 3.80 13.25 -23.90
CA GLU A 150 2.67 14.12 -24.30
C GLU A 150 1.82 13.48 -25.41
N GLY A 151 2.47 12.87 -26.41
CA GLY A 151 1.76 12.16 -27.49
C GLY A 151 0.89 11.03 -26.95
N LEU A 152 1.46 10.22 -26.04
CA LEU A 152 0.74 9.16 -25.34
C LEU A 152 -0.49 9.72 -24.59
N GLN A 153 -0.32 10.77 -23.80
CA GLN A 153 -1.43 11.38 -23.06
C GLN A 153 -2.52 11.92 -23.99
N GLN A 154 -2.16 12.52 -25.13
CA GLN A 154 -3.12 13.01 -26.10
C GLN A 154 -3.91 11.86 -26.74
N ASP A 155 -3.26 10.77 -27.11
CA ASP A 155 -3.92 9.62 -27.73
C ASP A 155 -4.89 8.93 -26.76
N GLU A 156 -4.48 8.76 -25.50
CA GLU A 156 -5.35 8.20 -24.45
C GLU A 156 -6.52 9.15 -24.13
N ALA A 157 -6.30 10.47 -24.15
CA ALA A 157 -7.38 11.44 -23.99
C ALA A 157 -8.39 11.40 -25.14
N ARG A 158 -7.93 11.27 -26.40
CA ARG A 158 -8.81 11.10 -27.57
C ARG A 158 -9.64 9.83 -27.48
N GLN A 159 -9.01 8.71 -27.10
CA GLN A 159 -9.69 7.43 -26.90
C GLN A 159 -10.72 7.50 -25.76
N LEU A 160 -10.39 8.15 -24.65
CA LEU A 160 -11.33 8.39 -23.56
C LEU A 160 -12.54 9.18 -24.06
N LEU A 161 -12.34 10.28 -24.79
CA LEU A 161 -13.44 11.07 -25.34
C LEU A 161 -14.34 10.24 -26.26
N GLY A 162 -13.77 9.40 -27.12
CA GLY A 162 -14.53 8.46 -27.94
C GLY A 162 -15.40 7.52 -27.10
N ARG A 163 -14.81 6.87 -26.10
CA ARG A 163 -15.54 5.99 -25.16
C ARG A 163 -16.64 6.72 -24.38
N LEU A 164 -16.43 7.99 -24.05
CA LEU A 164 -17.41 8.83 -23.35
C LEU A 164 -18.58 9.23 -24.27
N LEU A 165 -18.35 9.41 -25.56
CA LEU A 165 -19.41 9.70 -26.53
C LEU A 165 -20.37 8.53 -26.72
N ASP A 166 -19.86 7.29 -26.59
CA ASP A 166 -20.68 6.07 -26.66
C ASP A 166 -21.54 5.85 -25.40
N LEU A 167 -21.34 6.64 -24.33
CA LEU A 167 -22.12 6.53 -23.10
C LEU A 167 -23.43 7.30 -23.18
N SER A 168 -24.54 6.56 -23.16
CA SER A 168 -25.88 7.14 -23.00
C SER A 168 -26.21 7.43 -21.53
N ALA A 169 -26.95 8.52 -21.30
CA ALA A 169 -27.50 8.85 -19.99
C ALA A 169 -28.42 7.72 -19.49
N GLY A 170 -28.24 7.31 -18.24
CA GLY A 170 -29.05 6.26 -17.64
C GLY A 170 -28.56 5.86 -16.24
N PRO A 171 -29.24 4.88 -15.61
CA PRO A 171 -28.83 4.37 -14.31
C PRO A 171 -27.36 3.90 -14.32
N GLY A 172 -26.61 4.26 -13.29
CA GLY A 172 -25.21 3.87 -13.15
C GLY A 172 -24.22 4.66 -14.03
N LEU A 173 -24.63 5.78 -14.64
CA LEU A 173 -23.75 6.63 -15.46
C LEU A 173 -22.43 6.96 -14.73
N PHE A 174 -22.48 7.37 -13.46
CA PHE A 174 -21.28 7.67 -12.70
C PHE A 174 -20.30 6.49 -12.60
N GLN A 175 -20.81 5.26 -12.40
CA GLN A 175 -19.95 4.07 -12.32
C GLN A 175 -19.34 3.73 -13.69
N LYS A 176 -20.12 3.89 -14.76
CA LYS A 176 -19.62 3.72 -16.14
C LYS A 176 -18.54 4.76 -16.46
N LEU A 177 -18.78 6.03 -16.14
CA LEU A 177 -17.81 7.11 -16.30
C LEU A 177 -16.53 6.80 -15.52
N LYS A 178 -16.66 6.51 -14.22
CA LYS A 178 -15.55 6.13 -13.35
C LYS A 178 -14.74 4.98 -13.98
N HIS A 179 -15.40 3.92 -14.42
CA HIS A 179 -14.76 2.78 -15.06
C HIS A 179 -13.97 3.18 -16.31
N GLN A 180 -14.56 3.94 -17.24
CA GLN A 180 -13.85 4.40 -18.44
C GLN A 180 -12.64 5.28 -18.09
N PHE A 181 -12.76 6.18 -17.11
CA PHE A 181 -11.64 7.00 -16.64
C PHE A 181 -10.50 6.15 -16.08
N PHE A 182 -10.79 5.24 -15.15
CA PHE A 182 -9.76 4.38 -14.55
C PHE A 182 -9.13 3.42 -15.57
N PHE A 183 -9.92 2.88 -16.50
CA PHE A 183 -9.39 2.04 -17.58
C PHE A 183 -8.40 2.81 -18.45
N MET A 184 -8.76 4.02 -18.89
CA MET A 184 -7.90 4.83 -19.76
C MET A 184 -6.65 5.35 -19.03
N MET A 185 -6.76 5.74 -17.76
CA MET A 185 -5.59 6.08 -16.95
C MET A 185 -4.66 4.87 -16.75
N GLY A 186 -5.25 3.70 -16.48
CA GLY A 186 -4.51 2.44 -16.37
C GLY A 186 -3.80 2.08 -17.67
N SER A 187 -4.47 2.22 -18.83
CA SER A 187 -3.90 2.01 -20.16
C SER A 187 -2.69 2.92 -20.40
N ALA A 188 -2.85 4.22 -20.14
CA ALA A 188 -1.77 5.20 -20.28
C ALA A 188 -0.56 4.86 -19.39
N ALA A 189 -0.80 4.57 -18.11
CA ALA A 189 0.25 4.22 -17.16
C ALA A 189 0.95 2.92 -17.55
N PHE A 190 0.19 1.89 -17.93
CA PHE A 190 0.74 0.60 -18.31
C PHE A 190 1.55 0.65 -19.61
N LYS A 191 1.10 1.44 -20.59
CA LYS A 191 1.84 1.72 -21.82
C LYS A 191 3.12 2.49 -21.55
N LEU A 192 3.08 3.49 -20.66
CA LEU A 192 4.27 4.22 -20.23
C LEU A 192 5.30 3.30 -19.55
N SER A 193 4.83 2.41 -18.68
CA SER A 193 5.69 1.51 -17.90
C SER A 193 6.27 0.37 -18.73
N TYR A 194 5.43 -0.34 -19.49
CA TYR A 194 5.75 -1.62 -20.13
C TYR A 194 5.75 -1.55 -21.66
N GLY A 195 5.23 -0.49 -22.27
CA GLY A 195 5.05 -0.41 -23.73
C GLY A 195 3.88 -1.25 -24.23
N TYR A 196 2.99 -1.66 -23.32
CA TYR A 196 1.86 -2.52 -23.64
C TYR A 196 0.55 -1.73 -23.70
N CYS A 197 -0.22 -1.92 -24.77
CA CYS A 197 -1.57 -1.39 -24.90
C CYS A 197 -2.58 -2.47 -24.51
N PHE A 198 -3.45 -2.21 -23.53
CA PHE A 198 -4.55 -3.14 -23.21
C PHE A 198 -5.48 -3.31 -24.41
N LYS A 199 -5.95 -4.54 -24.61
CA LYS A 199 -6.93 -4.84 -25.67
C LYS A 199 -8.30 -4.30 -25.34
N ASP A 200 -8.73 -4.53 -24.11
CA ASP A 200 -10.02 -4.14 -23.56
C ASP A 200 -9.95 -4.15 -22.02
N ASP A 201 -11.08 -3.89 -21.36
CA ASP A 201 -11.17 -3.88 -19.90
C ASP A 201 -11.18 -5.27 -19.25
N GLN A 202 -11.12 -6.33 -20.05
CA GLN A 202 -10.93 -7.73 -19.65
C GLN A 202 -9.51 -8.23 -19.95
N ASP A 203 -8.61 -7.34 -20.42
CA ASP A 203 -7.22 -7.68 -20.65
C ASP A 203 -6.63 -8.30 -19.37
N PRO A 204 -6.00 -9.49 -19.45
CA PRO A 204 -5.50 -10.19 -18.28
C PRO A 204 -4.52 -9.35 -17.45
N PHE A 205 -3.71 -8.50 -18.09
CA PHE A 205 -2.79 -7.62 -17.36
C PHE A 205 -3.55 -6.53 -16.59
N TYR A 206 -4.54 -5.89 -17.23
CA TYR A 206 -5.36 -4.88 -16.57
C TYR A 206 -6.13 -5.47 -15.38
N VAL A 207 -6.86 -6.57 -15.60
CA VAL A 207 -7.67 -7.22 -14.57
C VAL A 207 -6.81 -7.67 -13.39
N ASN A 208 -5.66 -8.31 -13.66
CA ASN A 208 -4.76 -8.76 -12.60
C ASN A 208 -4.17 -7.58 -11.81
N ALA A 209 -3.78 -6.50 -12.49
CA ALA A 209 -3.18 -5.35 -11.82
C ALA A 209 -4.21 -4.57 -10.97
N VAL A 210 -5.44 -4.38 -11.45
CA VAL A 210 -6.55 -3.76 -10.69
C VAL A 210 -6.91 -4.61 -9.47
N GLN A 211 -7.06 -5.93 -9.64
CA GLN A 211 -7.39 -6.82 -8.53
C GLN A 211 -6.27 -6.87 -7.48
N THR A 212 -5.01 -6.92 -7.92
CA THR A 212 -3.84 -6.91 -7.04
C THR A 212 -3.76 -5.61 -6.23
N THR A 213 -4.01 -4.46 -6.88
CA THR A 213 -4.07 -3.15 -6.22
C THR A 213 -5.19 -3.11 -5.17
N HIS A 214 -6.37 -3.64 -5.50
CA HIS A 214 -7.47 -3.76 -4.54
C HIS A 214 -7.13 -4.68 -3.36
N HIS A 215 -6.40 -5.78 -3.58
CA HIS A 215 -5.92 -6.65 -2.52
C HIS A 215 -4.91 -5.96 -1.60
N LEU A 216 -3.98 -5.18 -2.16
CA LEU A 216 -3.04 -4.38 -1.39
C LEU A 216 -3.78 -3.40 -0.46
N PHE A 217 -4.69 -2.59 -0.99
CA PHE A 217 -5.46 -1.64 -0.16
C PHE A 217 -6.27 -2.35 0.92
N ASN A 218 -6.96 -3.45 0.60
CA ASN A 218 -7.69 -4.22 1.60
C ASN A 218 -6.78 -4.83 2.68
N ALA A 219 -5.57 -5.26 2.31
CA ALA A 219 -4.60 -5.86 3.23
C ALA A 219 -4.00 -4.85 4.21
N THR A 220 -3.90 -3.57 3.84
CA THR A 220 -3.40 -2.51 4.75
C THR A 220 -4.37 -2.20 5.89
N MET A 221 -5.68 -2.42 5.69
CA MET A 221 -6.69 -2.05 6.67
C MET A 221 -6.66 -2.93 7.91
N ILE A 222 -6.49 -2.32 9.10
CA ILE A 222 -6.59 -3.02 10.39
C ILE A 222 -7.96 -3.67 10.58
N SER A 223 -9.03 -3.02 10.10
CA SER A 223 -10.40 -3.53 10.17
C SER A 223 -10.60 -4.86 9.42
N ASN A 224 -9.79 -5.11 8.39
CA ASN A 224 -9.88 -6.32 7.58
C ASN A 224 -8.98 -7.43 8.13
N PHE A 225 -7.82 -7.07 8.69
CA PHE A 225 -6.81 -8.02 9.15
C PHE A 225 -6.22 -7.60 10.49
N LEU A 226 -6.65 -8.28 11.56
CA LEU A 226 -6.18 -8.02 12.94
C LEU A 226 -4.68 -8.23 13.14
N VAL A 227 -4.01 -8.99 12.27
CA VAL A 227 -2.54 -9.13 12.30
C VAL A 227 -1.84 -7.77 12.16
N ASN A 228 -2.50 -6.77 11.54
CA ASN A 228 -1.98 -5.42 11.44
C ASN A 228 -1.98 -4.67 12.79
N ALA A 229 -2.90 -4.99 13.69
CA ALA A 229 -2.90 -4.46 15.06
C ALA A 229 -2.06 -5.34 16.00
N PHE A 230 -2.10 -6.67 15.81
CA PHE A 230 -1.44 -7.67 16.65
C PHE A 230 -0.49 -8.53 15.82
N PRO A 231 0.76 -8.08 15.58
CA PRO A 231 1.73 -8.78 14.74
C PRO A 231 2.00 -10.23 15.19
N VAL A 232 1.84 -10.53 16.50
CA VAL A 232 2.00 -11.88 17.04
C VAL A 232 1.12 -12.93 16.34
N LEU A 233 0.00 -12.52 15.73
CA LEU A 233 -0.87 -13.39 14.97
C LEU A 233 -0.18 -14.00 13.72
N SER A 234 0.89 -13.39 13.20
CA SER A 234 1.66 -13.95 12.10
C SER A 234 2.36 -15.26 12.46
N TYR A 235 2.66 -15.52 13.75
CA TYR A 235 3.28 -16.77 14.21
C TYR A 235 2.29 -17.91 14.42
N VAL A 236 0.98 -17.63 14.46
CA VAL A 236 -0.03 -18.67 14.72
C VAL A 236 -0.07 -19.67 13.55
N PRO A 237 0.09 -20.98 13.76
CA PRO A 237 0.10 -21.95 12.66
C PRO A 237 -1.16 -21.90 11.80
N GLY A 238 -1.03 -22.10 10.49
CA GLY A 238 -2.15 -21.99 9.54
C GLY A 238 -3.24 -23.06 9.67
N TRP A 239 -3.06 -24.07 10.51
CA TRP A 239 -4.08 -25.07 10.85
C TRP A 239 -4.99 -24.60 12.01
N PHE A 240 -4.59 -23.58 12.76
CA PHE A 240 -5.32 -23.12 13.93
C PHE A 240 -6.64 -22.44 13.51
N PRO A 241 -7.77 -22.71 14.20
CA PRO A 241 -9.05 -22.08 13.89
C PRO A 241 -8.96 -20.55 13.83
N GLY A 242 -9.59 -19.93 12.83
CA GLY A 242 -9.56 -18.47 12.65
C GLY A 242 -8.36 -17.94 11.85
N THR A 243 -7.43 -18.79 11.40
CA THR A 243 -6.29 -18.38 10.54
C THR A 243 -6.55 -18.46 9.04
N GLY A 244 -7.82 -18.55 8.62
CA GLY A 244 -8.21 -18.63 7.20
C GLY A 244 -7.68 -17.48 6.34
N TRP A 245 -7.46 -16.31 6.94
CA TRP A 245 -6.84 -15.14 6.30
C TRP A 245 -5.42 -15.42 5.79
N LYS A 246 -4.68 -16.37 6.36
CA LYS A 246 -3.35 -16.77 5.85
C LYS A 246 -3.45 -17.45 4.48
N ARG A 247 -4.54 -18.17 4.21
CA ARG A 247 -4.79 -18.74 2.87
C ARG A 247 -5.10 -17.62 1.87
N THR A 248 -5.86 -16.61 2.29
CA THR A 248 -6.10 -15.41 1.49
C THR A 248 -4.80 -14.69 1.19
N ALA A 249 -3.92 -14.49 2.18
CA ALA A 249 -2.61 -13.87 2.00
C ALA A 249 -1.78 -14.59 0.94
N ARG A 250 -1.67 -15.93 1.02
CA ARG A 250 -0.95 -16.72 0.00
C ARG A 250 -1.54 -16.57 -1.40
N LYS A 251 -2.87 -16.67 -1.54
CA LYS A 251 -3.54 -16.49 -2.83
C LYS A 251 -3.27 -15.10 -3.43
N TRP A 252 -3.35 -14.06 -2.59
CA TRP A 252 -3.11 -12.69 -3.02
C TRP A 252 -1.63 -12.43 -3.33
N ARG A 253 -0.70 -13.11 -2.64
CA ARG A 253 0.72 -13.11 -3.01
C ARG A 253 0.95 -13.72 -4.38
N ASP A 254 0.38 -14.89 -4.66
CA ASP A 254 0.53 -15.55 -5.95
C ASP A 254 0.01 -14.66 -7.09
N GLN A 255 -1.14 -14.01 -6.84
CA GLN A 255 -1.71 -13.05 -7.77
C GLN A 255 -0.85 -11.79 -7.96
N LYS A 256 -0.29 -11.24 -6.88
CA LYS A 256 0.68 -10.14 -6.94
C LYS A 256 1.88 -10.53 -7.79
N ASN A 257 2.51 -11.67 -7.50
CA ASN A 257 3.69 -12.12 -8.24
C ASN A 257 3.37 -12.23 -9.73
N LEU A 258 2.21 -12.80 -10.09
CA LEU A 258 1.76 -12.86 -11.48
C LEU A 258 1.57 -11.47 -12.10
N ALA A 259 0.97 -10.53 -11.37
CA ALA A 259 0.72 -9.16 -11.86
C ALA A 259 2.00 -8.35 -12.06
N ILE A 260 3.08 -8.67 -11.34
CA ILE A 260 4.39 -8.02 -11.48
C ILE A 260 5.24 -8.74 -12.55
N ASP A 261 5.35 -10.07 -12.46
CA ASP A 261 6.25 -10.86 -13.30
C ASP A 261 5.78 -10.92 -14.75
N ALA A 262 4.48 -11.14 -15.00
CA ALA A 262 4.01 -11.40 -16.36
C ALA A 262 4.18 -10.19 -17.31
N PRO A 263 3.85 -8.94 -16.92
CA PRO A 263 4.12 -7.77 -17.76
C PRO A 263 5.61 -7.50 -17.97
N TYR A 264 6.42 -7.76 -16.94
CA TYR A 264 7.87 -7.62 -17.03
C TYR A 264 8.46 -8.61 -18.04
N GLU A 265 8.14 -9.90 -17.92
CA GLU A 265 8.65 -10.92 -18.84
C GLU A 265 8.17 -10.68 -20.27
N TRP A 266 6.92 -10.22 -20.45
CA TRP A 266 6.42 -9.82 -21.77
C TRP A 266 7.28 -8.71 -22.38
N THR A 267 7.57 -7.67 -21.62
CA THR A 267 8.37 -6.52 -22.10
C THR A 267 9.80 -6.94 -22.40
N LYS A 268 10.41 -7.74 -21.52
CA LYS A 268 11.75 -8.31 -21.68
C LYS A 268 11.84 -9.14 -22.95
N GLN A 269 10.81 -9.93 -23.28
CA GLN A 269 10.74 -10.67 -24.52
C GLN A 269 10.62 -9.76 -25.75
N GLN A 270 9.79 -8.71 -25.72
CA GLN A 270 9.68 -7.77 -26.85
C GLN A 270 11.01 -7.03 -27.12
N VAL A 271 11.71 -6.64 -26.06
CA VAL A 271 13.04 -6.02 -26.17
C VAL A 271 14.04 -6.99 -26.81
N ALA A 272 14.02 -8.26 -26.38
CA ALA A 272 14.92 -9.28 -26.93
C ALA A 272 14.66 -9.60 -28.41
N THR A 273 13.42 -9.48 -28.89
CA THR A 273 13.07 -9.67 -30.31
C THR A 273 13.31 -8.43 -31.18
N GLY A 274 13.59 -7.27 -30.56
CA GLY A 274 13.76 -6.00 -31.25
C GLY A 274 12.45 -5.36 -31.74
N ASN A 275 11.29 -5.97 -31.43
CA ASN A 275 9.97 -5.46 -31.80
C ASN A 275 9.25 -4.96 -30.53
N PHE A 276 9.68 -3.82 -29.99
CA PHE A 276 9.12 -3.24 -28.77
C PHE A 276 8.68 -1.78 -28.98
N GLU A 277 7.65 -1.40 -28.24
CA GLU A 277 7.26 -0.01 -28.08
C GLU A 277 8.15 0.67 -27.02
N PRO A 278 8.61 1.92 -27.25
CA PRO A 278 9.37 2.66 -26.24
C PRO A 278 8.59 2.84 -24.93
N SER A 279 9.20 2.42 -23.83
CA SER A 279 8.66 2.54 -22.47
C SER A 279 9.77 2.74 -21.44
N VAL A 280 9.38 3.06 -20.20
CA VAL A 280 10.35 3.18 -19.11
C VAL A 280 11.10 1.86 -18.91
N LEU A 281 10.39 0.74 -18.86
CA LEU A 281 11.02 -0.56 -18.66
C LEU A 281 11.88 -0.96 -19.86
N SER A 282 11.44 -0.72 -21.11
CA SER A 282 12.25 -1.07 -22.29
C SER A 282 13.57 -0.31 -22.31
N ALA A 283 13.57 0.97 -21.92
CA ALA A 283 14.79 1.77 -21.82
C ALA A 283 15.71 1.30 -20.68
N LEU A 284 15.16 0.93 -19.53
CA LEU A 284 15.93 0.41 -18.40
C LEU A 284 16.52 -0.99 -18.64
N LEU A 285 15.86 -1.80 -19.48
CA LEU A 285 16.37 -3.09 -19.93
C LEU A 285 17.51 -2.94 -20.94
N GLN A 286 17.48 -1.89 -21.78
CA GLN A 286 18.53 -1.60 -22.76
C GLN A 286 19.72 -0.84 -22.16
N GLY A 287 19.53 -0.11 -21.06
CA GLY A 287 20.59 0.65 -20.43
C GLY A 287 21.61 -0.23 -19.71
N ASP A 288 22.89 0.03 -19.94
CA ASP A 288 24.03 -0.58 -19.22
C ASP A 288 24.28 0.12 -17.86
N GLU A 289 23.24 0.40 -17.07
CA GLU A 289 23.45 0.82 -15.67
C GLU A 289 23.88 -0.39 -14.83
N ASP A 290 25.14 -0.81 -15.01
CA ASP A 290 25.88 -1.57 -14.00
C ASP A 290 25.94 -0.71 -12.74
N THR A 291 24.94 -0.88 -11.87
CA THR A 291 24.98 -0.29 -10.54
C THR A 291 26.05 -1.06 -9.77
N PRO A 292 27.21 -0.45 -9.43
CA PRO A 292 28.33 -1.20 -8.88
C PRO A 292 27.89 -1.96 -7.62
N GLY A 293 28.07 -3.29 -7.61
CA GLY A 293 27.76 -4.15 -6.47
C GLY A 293 26.31 -4.67 -6.39
N LEU A 294 25.46 -4.42 -7.38
CA LEU A 294 24.12 -5.03 -7.44
C LEU A 294 24.16 -6.34 -8.24
N SER A 295 23.59 -7.43 -7.70
CA SER A 295 23.49 -8.68 -8.45
C SER A 295 22.47 -8.55 -9.60
N SER A 296 22.59 -9.39 -10.63
CA SER A 296 21.61 -9.43 -11.73
C SER A 296 20.18 -9.71 -11.23
N ALA A 297 20.05 -10.57 -10.21
CA ALA A 297 18.75 -10.89 -9.60
C ALA A 297 18.15 -9.69 -8.86
N ASP A 298 18.96 -8.93 -8.12
CA ASP A 298 18.53 -7.73 -7.42
C ASP A 298 18.14 -6.61 -8.40
N ARG A 299 18.87 -6.49 -9.52
CA ARG A 299 18.53 -5.56 -10.59
C ARG A 299 17.18 -5.90 -11.19
N GLU A 300 16.96 -7.16 -11.56
CA GLU A 300 15.69 -7.63 -12.11
C GLU A 300 14.53 -7.34 -11.14
N LYS A 301 14.72 -7.65 -9.85
CA LYS A 301 13.72 -7.36 -8.81
C LYS A 301 13.41 -5.86 -8.71
N GLU A 302 14.42 -5.00 -8.69
CA GLU A 302 14.22 -3.55 -8.65
C GLU A 302 13.48 -3.02 -9.89
N LEU A 303 13.75 -3.56 -11.08
CA LEU A 303 13.08 -3.14 -12.31
C LEU A 303 11.61 -3.56 -12.33
N LYS A 304 11.32 -4.78 -11.85
CA LYS A 304 9.94 -5.29 -11.66
C LYS A 304 9.13 -4.36 -10.76
N GLU A 305 9.66 -4.04 -9.58
CA GLU A 305 8.99 -3.17 -8.61
C GLU A 305 8.83 -1.73 -9.12
N LEU A 306 9.85 -1.19 -9.80
CA LEU A 306 9.79 0.16 -10.36
C LEU A 306 8.72 0.28 -11.45
N ALA A 307 8.68 -0.66 -12.39
CA ALA A 307 7.70 -0.65 -13.47
C ALA A 307 6.27 -0.79 -12.93
N TYR A 308 6.08 -1.63 -11.90
CA TYR A 308 4.78 -1.79 -11.27
C TYR A 308 4.36 -0.56 -10.46
N THR A 309 5.30 0.12 -9.80
CA THR A 309 5.06 1.38 -9.08
C THR A 309 4.56 2.50 -10.00
N LEU A 310 4.95 2.51 -11.28
CA LEU A 310 4.45 3.49 -12.24
C LEU A 310 2.98 3.25 -12.65
N PHE A 311 2.46 2.05 -12.43
CA PHE A 311 1.07 1.69 -12.72
C PHE A 311 0.12 1.93 -11.53
N VAL A 312 0.54 1.56 -10.32
CA VAL A 312 -0.26 1.63 -9.08
C VAL A 312 -0.42 3.07 -8.58
#